data_AF-B9M4G0-F1
#
_entry.id   AF-B9M4G0-F1
#
_cell.length_a   1.000
_cell.length_b   1.000
_cell.length_c   1.000
_cell.angle_alpha   90.00
_cell.angle_beta   90.00
_cell.angle_gamma   90.00
#
_symmetry.space_group_name_H-M   'P 1'
#
loop_
_entity.id
_entity.type
_entity.pdbx_description
1 polymer ?
#
loop_
_entity_poly.entity_id
_entity_poly.type
_entity_poly.pdbx_seq_one_letter_code
_entity_poly.pdbx_strand_id
1 'polypeptide(L)'
;MLNKILQITTVTTATFLLLNLGTTLANAAEPEAAKQLIQVEKKELRISDDGNAIVDQNGREVARFANGIQMKQTGGTNLKLQGCMCCTPECIAYDQNGKCIKTYSSCTWDFDCSCK
;
A
#
# COMPACT_ATOMS: atom_id res chain seq x y z
N MET A 1 16.71 -3.20 76.98
CA MET A 1 16.20 -2.21 76.01
C MET A 1 15.05 -2.90 75.26
N LEU A 2 13.80 -2.45 75.51
CA LEU A 2 12.90 -1.85 74.51
C LEU A 2 12.57 -2.81 73.35
N ASN A 3 11.35 -3.21 73.00
CA ASN A 3 9.98 -2.76 73.29
C ASN A 3 9.06 -3.95 72.87
N LYS A 4 8.18 -4.48 73.74
CA LYS A 4 6.71 -4.26 73.73
C LYS A 4 6.04 -4.46 72.34
N ILE A 5 5.24 -5.54 72.17
CA ILE A 5 3.75 -5.55 72.21
C ILE A 5 3.16 -5.15 70.82
N LEU A 6 2.13 -5.71 70.18
CA LEU A 6 0.87 -6.41 70.50
C LEU A 6 0.34 -6.96 69.14
N GLN A 7 -0.31 -8.13 69.12
CA GLN A 7 -1.67 -8.42 68.58
C GLN A 7 -2.10 -7.93 67.17
N ILE A 8 -3.10 -8.47 66.47
CA ILE A 8 -4.08 -9.56 66.51
C ILE A 8 -4.68 -9.57 65.09
N THR A 9 -5.19 -10.72 64.68
CA THR A 9 -6.01 -11.01 63.49
C THR A 9 -6.84 -9.86 62.89
N THR A 10 -6.91 -9.82 61.55
CA THR A 10 -8.18 -9.69 60.82
C THR A 10 -8.09 -10.38 59.45
N VAL A 11 -9.02 -11.32 59.25
CA VAL A 11 -9.42 -11.86 57.95
C VAL A 11 -10.27 -10.79 57.26
N THR A 12 -9.95 -10.44 56.03
CA THR A 12 -10.88 -9.70 55.17
C THR A 12 -10.87 -10.29 53.78
N THR A 13 -11.81 -11.21 53.60
CA THR A 13 -12.41 -11.64 52.34
C THR A 13 -12.80 -10.40 51.52
N ALA A 14 -12.30 -10.29 50.30
CA ALA A 14 -12.81 -9.35 49.30
C ALA A 14 -13.11 -10.13 48.02
N THR A 15 -14.31 -10.70 48.00
CA THR A 15 -15.03 -11.16 46.83
C THR A 15 -15.25 -9.95 45.93
N PHE A 16 -14.51 -9.82 44.82
CA PHE A 16 -14.81 -8.82 43.80
C PHE A 16 -15.54 -9.44 42.62
N LEU A 17 -16.68 -8.81 42.34
CA LEU A 17 -17.79 -9.25 41.52
C LEU A 17 -17.41 -9.69 40.10
N LEU A 18 -18.10 -10.75 39.67
CA LEU A 18 -18.48 -11.02 38.30
C LEU A 18 -19.02 -9.76 37.62
N LEU A 19 -18.19 -9.12 36.80
CA LEU A 19 -18.62 -8.13 35.83
C LEU A 19 -18.79 -8.85 34.49
N ASN A 20 -20.06 -8.95 34.11
CA ASN A 20 -20.58 -9.37 32.82
C ASN A 20 -19.62 -9.11 31.66
N LEU A 21 -18.98 -10.17 31.14
CA LEU A 21 -18.52 -10.20 29.76
C LEU A 21 -19.75 -10.35 28.86
N GLY A 22 -20.51 -9.27 28.73
CA GLY A 22 -21.36 -9.07 27.57
C GLY A 22 -20.43 -8.92 26.37
N THR A 23 -20.14 -10.02 25.70
CA THR A 23 -19.57 -9.99 24.36
C THR A 23 -20.63 -9.40 23.44
N THR A 24 -20.74 -8.07 23.41
CA THR A 24 -21.22 -7.42 22.20
C THR A 24 -20.16 -7.74 21.17
N LEU A 25 -20.46 -8.73 20.33
CA LEU A 25 -19.91 -8.78 18.98
C LEU A 25 -20.38 -7.47 18.34
N ALA A 26 -19.60 -6.41 18.56
CA ALA A 26 -19.63 -5.27 17.71
C ALA A 26 -19.35 -5.84 16.32
N ASN A 27 -20.39 -5.96 15.52
CA ASN A 27 -20.25 -5.95 14.08
C ASN A 27 -19.39 -4.71 13.82
N ALA A 28 -18.09 -4.93 13.63
CA ALA A 28 -17.23 -3.95 13.02
C ALA A 28 -17.87 -3.75 11.65
N ALA A 29 -18.74 -2.74 11.57
CA ALA A 29 -19.18 -2.21 10.30
C ALA A 29 -17.89 -1.91 9.58
N GLU A 30 -17.62 -2.72 8.55
CA GLU A 30 -16.56 -2.49 7.60
C GLU A 30 -16.65 -0.99 7.27
N PRO A 31 -15.61 -0.19 7.56
CA PRO A 31 -15.68 1.23 7.28
C PRO A 31 -15.97 1.29 5.79
N GLU A 32 -17.11 1.89 5.44
CA GLU A 32 -17.49 2.17 4.07
C GLU A 32 -16.40 3.10 3.54
N ALA A 33 -15.31 2.50 3.08
CA ALA A 33 -14.16 3.17 2.55
C ALA A 33 -14.72 3.91 1.35
N ALA A 34 -14.89 5.22 1.53
CA ALA A 34 -15.32 6.13 0.48
C ALA A 34 -14.61 5.68 -0.79
N LYS A 35 -15.38 5.24 -1.79
CA LYS A 35 -14.87 4.85 -3.11
C LYS A 35 -14.10 6.05 -3.65
N GLN A 36 -12.81 6.13 -3.32
CA GLN A 36 -11.90 7.08 -3.95
C GLN A 36 -11.94 6.68 -5.41
N LEU A 37 -12.39 7.61 -6.26
CA LEU A 37 -12.34 7.43 -7.70
C LEU A 37 -10.90 7.10 -8.05
N ILE A 38 -10.64 5.83 -8.33
CA ILE A 38 -9.30 5.36 -8.63
C ILE A 38 -8.94 5.96 -9.98
N GLN A 39 -8.14 7.02 -9.96
CA GLN A 39 -7.69 7.64 -11.20
C GLN A 39 -6.63 6.73 -11.83
N VAL A 40 -6.97 6.17 -12.98
CA VAL A 40 -6.03 5.39 -13.79
C VAL A 40 -5.04 6.36 -14.42
N GLU A 41 -3.77 6.25 -14.03
CA GLU A 41 -2.68 7.02 -14.61
C GLU A 41 -2.25 6.37 -15.93
N LYS A 42 -2.10 7.19 -16.98
CA LYS A 42 -1.63 6.75 -18.29
C LYS A 42 -0.16 7.10 -18.47
N LYS A 43 0.67 6.11 -18.76
CA LYS A 43 2.11 6.26 -19.01
C LYS A 43 2.46 5.91 -20.44
N GLU A 44 3.21 6.79 -21.09
CA GLU A 44 3.77 6.53 -22.41
C GLU A 44 5.15 5.91 -22.25
N LEU A 45 5.44 4.89 -23.04
CA LEU A 45 6.69 4.16 -22.93
C LEU A 45 7.58 4.48 -24.10
N ARG A 46 8.89 4.39 -23.88
CA ARG A 46 9.94 4.58 -24.89
C ARG A 46 11.13 3.68 -24.54
N ILE A 47 11.98 3.41 -25.53
CA ILE A 47 13.29 2.80 -25.24
C ILE A 47 14.21 3.91 -24.70
N SER A 48 15.02 3.58 -23.68
CA SER A 48 16.04 4.48 -23.15
C SER A 48 17.07 4.86 -24.21
N ASP A 49 17.74 6.00 -24.03
CA ASP A 49 18.71 6.51 -25.00
C ASP A 49 19.89 5.55 -25.22
N ASP A 50 20.25 4.76 -24.20
CA ASP A 50 21.28 3.73 -24.26
C ASP A 50 20.78 2.38 -24.80
N GLY A 51 19.48 2.25 -25.10
CA GLY A 51 18.88 1.03 -25.64
C GLY A 51 18.72 -0.13 -24.65
N ASN A 52 19.02 0.06 -23.37
CA ASN A 52 19.09 -1.02 -22.39
C ASN A 52 17.82 -1.17 -21.52
N ALA A 53 16.85 -0.26 -21.65
CA ALA A 53 15.64 -0.25 -20.86
C ALA A 53 14.42 0.27 -21.64
N ILE A 54 13.24 -0.01 -21.09
CA ILE A 54 11.99 0.69 -21.38
C ILE A 54 11.79 1.71 -20.24
N VAL A 55 11.54 2.95 -20.60
CA VAL A 55 11.31 4.05 -19.66
C VAL A 55 9.98 4.74 -19.92
N ASP A 56 9.44 5.40 -18.91
CA ASP A 56 8.23 6.22 -19.02
C ASP A 56 8.52 7.61 -19.64
N GLN A 57 7.47 8.42 -19.79
CA GLN A 57 7.56 9.78 -20.31
C GLN A 57 8.46 10.71 -19.48
N ASN A 58 8.69 10.38 -18.21
CA ASN A 58 9.57 11.13 -17.30
C ASN A 58 11.00 10.56 -17.27
N GLY A 59 11.27 9.48 -18.03
CA GLY A 59 12.57 8.80 -18.06
C GLY A 59 12.79 7.84 -16.90
N ARG A 60 11.74 7.47 -16.16
CA ARG A 60 11.84 6.45 -15.11
C ARG A 60 11.84 5.07 -15.75
N GLU A 61 12.75 4.22 -15.30
CA GLU A 61 12.83 2.84 -15.76
C GLU A 61 11.60 2.04 -15.36
N VAL A 62 10.99 1.40 -16.35
CA VAL A 62 9.83 0.51 -16.20
C VAL A 62 10.27 -0.95 -16.35
N ALA A 63 11.20 -1.22 -17.26
CA ALA A 63 11.78 -2.54 -17.46
C ALA A 63 13.21 -2.42 -17.97
N ARG A 64 14.06 -3.38 -17.60
CA ARG A 64 15.44 -3.49 -18.07
C ARG A 64 15.60 -4.73 -18.92
N PHE A 65 16.30 -4.60 -20.03
CA PHE A 65 16.65 -5.76 -20.85
C PHE A 65 17.74 -6.58 -20.18
N ALA A 66 17.74 -7.88 -20.44
CA ALA A 66 18.79 -8.76 -19.94
C ALA A 66 20.15 -8.33 -20.51
N ASN A 67 21.22 -8.64 -19.76
CA ASN A 67 22.57 -8.25 -20.16
C ASN A 67 22.91 -8.79 -21.57
N GLY A 68 23.49 -7.95 -22.41
CA GLY A 68 23.80 -8.26 -23.81
C GLY A 68 22.64 -8.04 -24.79
N ILE A 69 21.44 -7.71 -24.32
CA ILE A 69 20.32 -7.28 -25.18
C ILE A 69 20.27 -5.75 -25.19
N GLN A 70 20.43 -5.17 -26.36
CA GLN A 70 20.29 -3.73 -26.59
C GLN A 70 19.34 -3.49 -27.75
N MET A 71 18.32 -2.66 -27.52
CA MET A 71 17.40 -2.22 -28.56
C MET A 71 17.97 -1.00 -29.26
N LYS A 72 18.28 -1.14 -30.55
CA LYS A 72 18.65 0.00 -31.40
C LYS A 72 17.39 0.69 -31.88
N GLN A 73 17.26 1.97 -31.58
CA GLN A 73 16.23 2.80 -32.19
C GLN A 73 16.63 3.12 -33.63
N THR A 74 15.86 2.60 -34.59
CA THR A 74 15.97 2.98 -36.01
C THR A 74 15.07 4.19 -36.26
N GLY A 75 15.62 5.40 -36.06
CA GLY A 75 14.91 6.68 -36.14
C GLY A 75 15.53 7.71 -35.18
N GLY A 76 14.95 8.91 -35.08
CA GLY A 76 15.40 9.91 -34.11
C GLY A 76 15.32 9.40 -32.66
N THR A 77 15.99 10.09 -31.74
CA THR A 77 15.89 9.80 -30.31
C THR A 77 14.44 9.98 -29.83
N ASN A 78 14.04 9.22 -28.81
CA ASN A 78 12.77 9.42 -28.09
C ASN A 78 11.50 8.90 -28.78
N LEU A 79 11.61 7.80 -29.54
CA LEU A 79 10.44 7.15 -30.14
C LEU A 79 9.56 6.50 -29.09
N LYS A 80 8.30 6.95 -29.05
CA LYS A 80 7.24 6.34 -28.26
C LYS A 80 6.96 4.91 -28.76
N LEU A 81 6.91 3.96 -27.83
CA LEU A 81 6.46 2.60 -28.07
C LEU A 81 4.95 2.57 -28.26
N GLN A 82 4.46 1.61 -29.05
CA GLN A 82 3.03 1.48 -29.31
C GLN A 82 2.25 1.16 -28.03
N GLY A 83 1.10 1.78 -27.88
CA GLY A 83 0.28 1.64 -26.68
C GLY A 83 0.71 2.51 -25.51
N CYS A 84 0.14 2.18 -24.34
CA CYS A 84 0.29 2.91 -23.09
C CYS A 84 0.22 1.96 -21.90
N MET A 85 0.90 2.29 -20.81
CA MET A 85 0.68 1.63 -19.53
C MET A 85 -0.44 2.32 -18.77
N CYS A 86 -1.50 1.58 -18.47
CA CYS A 86 -2.61 2.00 -17.62
C CYS A 86 -2.30 1.54 -16.20
N CYS A 87 -2.06 2.49 -15.31
CA CYS A 87 -1.64 2.25 -13.93
C CYS A 87 -2.74 2.65 -12.95
N THR A 88 -3.21 1.67 -12.19
CA THR A 88 -4.24 1.84 -11.17
C THR A 88 -3.56 1.87 -9.81
N PRO A 89 -3.66 2.96 -9.04
CA PRO A 89 -3.13 3.00 -7.68
C PRO A 89 -4.01 2.15 -6.75
N GLU A 90 -3.39 1.20 -6.08
CA GLU A 90 -3.99 0.38 -5.05
C GLU A 90 -3.38 0.75 -3.69
N CYS A 91 -4.22 0.90 -2.67
CA CYS A 91 -3.72 1.15 -1.34
C CYS A 91 -3.20 -0.14 -0.70
N ILE A 92 -1.97 -0.11 -0.19
CA ILE A 92 -1.33 -1.26 0.47
C ILE A 92 -1.10 -1.04 1.96
N ALA A 93 -1.33 0.18 2.46
CA ALA A 93 -1.29 0.47 3.89
C ALA A 93 -2.20 1.64 4.25
N TYR A 94 -2.89 1.50 5.39
CA TYR A 94 -3.82 2.48 5.94
C TYR A 94 -3.34 2.94 7.33
N ASP A 95 -3.68 4.17 7.71
CA ASP A 95 -3.50 4.66 9.08
C ASP A 95 -4.64 4.23 10.02
N GLN A 96 -4.56 4.66 11.29
CA GLN A 96 -5.56 4.37 12.32
C GLN A 96 -6.95 4.94 12.02
N ASN A 97 -7.06 5.91 11.11
CA ASN A 97 -8.31 6.54 10.69
C ASN A 97 -8.84 5.96 9.37
N GLY A 98 -8.22 4.89 8.85
CA GLY A 98 -8.60 4.29 7.57
C GLY A 98 -8.16 5.11 6.34
N LYS A 99 -7.26 6.09 6.50
CA LYS A 99 -6.71 6.85 5.38
C LYS A 99 -5.56 6.09 4.74
N CYS A 100 -5.56 6.00 3.41
CA CYS A 100 -4.44 5.43 2.69
C CYS A 100 -3.15 6.23 2.91
N ILE A 101 -2.08 5.57 3.34
CA ILE A 101 -0.75 6.17 3.58
C ILE A 101 0.32 5.62 2.64
N LYS A 102 0.06 4.50 1.97
CA LYS A 102 0.97 3.93 0.98
C LYS A 102 0.18 3.28 -0.14
N THR A 103 0.52 3.64 -1.37
CA THR A 103 -0.03 3.03 -2.57
C THR A 103 1.03 2.26 -3.33
N TYR A 104 0.56 1.29 -4.10
CA TYR A 104 1.30 0.58 -5.13
C TYR A 104 0.56 0.79 -6.46
N SER A 105 1.27 0.92 -7.57
CA SER A 105 0.64 1.03 -8.89
C SER A 105 0.65 -0.32 -9.57
N SER A 106 -0.53 -0.92 -9.74
CA SER A 106 -0.72 -2.07 -10.63
C SER A 106 -0.89 -1.54 -12.04
N CYS A 107 -0.08 -2.00 -13.00
CA CYS A 107 -0.07 -1.45 -14.34
C CYS A 107 -0.20 -2.53 -15.41
N THR A 108 -1.00 -2.24 -16.44
CA THR A 108 -1.19 -3.11 -17.61
C THR A 108 -0.86 -2.34 -18.87
N TRP A 109 -0.16 -2.99 -19.81
CA TRP A 109 0.06 -2.42 -21.13
C TRP A 109 -1.17 -2.62 -22.00
N ASP A 110 -1.72 -1.53 -22.52
CA ASP A 110 -2.82 -1.50 -23.48
C ASP A 110 -2.33 -0.88 -24.80
N PHE A 111 -2.42 -1.65 -25.90
CA PHE A 111 -2.03 -1.19 -27.23
C PHE A 111 -2.96 -0.11 -27.79
N ASP A 112 -4.23 -0.12 -27.39
CA ASP A 112 -5.23 0.87 -27.81
C ASP A 112 -5.29 2.07 -26.87
N CYS A 113 -4.53 2.05 -25.76
CA CYS A 113 -4.49 3.11 -24.77
C CYS A 113 -5.87 3.51 -24.21
N SER A 114 -6.77 2.53 -24.03
CA SER A 114 -8.17 2.70 -23.64
C SER A 114 -8.40 2.81 -22.13
N CYS A 115 -7.37 2.63 -21.30
CA CYS A 115 -7.34 2.77 -19.82
C CYS A 115 -8.72 3.00 -19.18
N LYS A 116 -9.46 1.90 -18.94
CA LYS A 116 -10.82 1.90 -18.39
C LYS A 116 -10.82 1.62 -16.91
#